data_AF-A0A564YW68-F1
#
_entry.id   AF-A0A564YW68-F1
#
_cell.length_a   1.000
_cell.length_b   1.000
_cell.length_c   1.000
_cell.angle_alpha   90.00
_cell.angle_beta   90.00
_cell.angle_gamma   90.00
#
_symmetry.space_group_name_H-M   'P 1'
#
loop_
_entity.id
_entity.type
_entity.pdbx_description
1 polymer ?
#
loop_
_entity_poly.entity_id
_entity_poly.type
_entity_poly.pdbx_seq_one_letter_code
_entity_poly.pdbx_strand_id
1 'polypeptide(L)'
;MQALAFAFDAEVTGSELYQNAKLTLAVAYICIGLGLFVFLVAFFGCCGVVTDSCCLLITYAVVVSLLFLTKLICVLVFLLLGEKISPLVFDRVQESFSANYKGYLGLGIQDDSASYSQTADTIMLNFQCCGIYGADDFRDVETSTLWHKEGRVYTLTDGQNITGDAVELPVACCQFKNIDFPINATFQQLHRHMKSPQCPVNPAANYYLIGCVDRISNTLKHYTVVIAVAPVIIAVVEVIGVILASALAHEVKQDVERLYY
;
A
#
# COMPACT_ATOMS: atom_id res chain seq x y z
N MET A 1 0.70 -19.90 5.19
CA MET A 1 1.56 -19.88 3.98
C MET A 1 1.05 -18.97 2.86
N GLN A 2 -0.12 -18.32 2.96
CA GLN A 2 -0.61 -17.37 1.94
C GLN A 2 -0.10 -15.92 2.10
N ALA A 3 0.36 -15.52 3.28
CA ALA A 3 0.95 -14.18 3.48
C ALA A 3 2.33 -14.01 2.79
N LEU A 4 3.08 -15.10 2.62
CA LEU A 4 4.31 -15.12 1.82
C LEU A 4 4.01 -15.16 0.31
N ALA A 5 2.85 -15.67 -0.09
CA ALA A 5 2.40 -15.64 -1.49
C ALA A 5 2.04 -14.22 -1.92
N PHE A 6 1.42 -13.40 -1.07
CA PHE A 6 1.10 -12.01 -1.45
C PHE A 6 2.35 -11.13 -1.70
N ALA A 7 3.52 -11.50 -1.15
CA ALA A 7 4.78 -10.82 -1.42
C ALA A 7 5.53 -11.35 -2.65
N PHE A 8 5.17 -12.54 -3.17
CA PHE A 8 5.89 -13.22 -4.26
C PHE A 8 5.05 -13.53 -5.51
N ASP A 9 3.71 -13.45 -5.42
CA ASP A 9 2.78 -13.59 -6.56
C ASP A 9 2.58 -12.26 -7.30
N ALA A 10 3.62 -11.45 -7.29
CA ALA A 10 3.79 -10.41 -8.29
C ALA A 10 4.41 -11.09 -9.51
N GLU A 11 3.64 -11.94 -10.21
CA GLU A 11 3.91 -12.26 -11.61
C GLU A 11 3.61 -10.97 -12.42
N VAL A 12 4.49 -9.99 -12.21
CA VAL A 12 4.50 -8.72 -12.92
C VAL A 12 4.99 -9.04 -14.32
N THR A 13 4.07 -9.36 -15.22
CA THR A 13 4.31 -9.16 -16.65
C THR A 13 4.89 -7.77 -16.84
N GLY A 14 6.16 -7.71 -17.26
CA GLY A 14 7.01 -6.51 -17.25
C GLY A 14 6.54 -5.32 -18.10
N SER A 15 5.34 -5.38 -18.66
CA SER A 15 4.70 -4.30 -19.42
C SER A 15 3.97 -3.26 -18.56
N GLU A 16 3.63 -3.56 -17.29
CA GLU A 16 2.89 -2.64 -16.40
C GLU A 16 3.78 -1.85 -15.41
N LEU A 17 5.10 -2.11 -15.38
CA LEU A 17 6.02 -1.43 -14.45
C LEU A 17 6.36 0.02 -14.87
N TYR A 18 5.99 0.42 -16.08
CA TYR A 18 6.41 1.71 -16.65
C TYR A 18 5.57 2.90 -16.18
N GLN A 19 4.27 2.75 -15.91
CA GLN A 19 3.38 3.91 -15.85
C GLN A 19 3.22 4.60 -14.48
N ASN A 20 3.81 4.09 -13.41
CA ASN A 20 3.94 4.83 -12.15
C ASN A 20 5.38 4.82 -11.65
N ALA A 21 6.28 5.40 -12.44
CA ALA A 21 7.70 5.44 -12.11
C ALA A 21 7.96 5.98 -10.71
N LYS A 22 7.24 7.02 -10.23
CA LYS A 22 7.51 7.64 -8.92
C LYS A 22 7.09 6.78 -7.72
N LEU A 23 5.87 6.22 -7.74
CA LEU A 23 5.38 5.38 -6.63
C LEU A 23 6.12 4.05 -6.59
N THR A 24 6.32 3.43 -7.76
CA THR A 24 7.07 2.17 -7.87
C THR A 24 8.52 2.34 -7.42
N LEU A 25 9.16 3.46 -7.79
CA LEU A 25 10.52 3.80 -7.35
C LEU A 25 10.56 4.07 -5.83
N ALA A 26 9.56 4.73 -5.26
CA ALA A 26 9.46 4.95 -3.82
C ALA A 26 9.32 3.62 -3.05
N VAL A 27 8.41 2.74 -3.48
CA VAL A 27 8.24 1.40 -2.88
C VAL A 27 9.51 0.58 -3.06
N ALA A 28 10.13 0.60 -4.24
CA ALA A 28 11.38 -0.10 -4.51
C ALA A 28 12.52 0.38 -3.59
N TYR A 29 12.67 1.70 -3.39
CA TYR A 29 13.69 2.22 -2.47
C TYR A 29 13.44 1.81 -1.02
N ILE A 30 12.18 1.78 -0.57
CA ILE A 30 11.83 1.29 0.76
C ILE A 30 12.20 -0.21 0.89
N CYS A 31 11.85 -1.03 -0.10
CA CYS A 31 12.19 -2.45 -0.12
C CYS A 31 13.70 -2.69 -0.11
N ILE A 32 14.46 -1.93 -0.91
CA ILE A 32 15.93 -2.01 -0.96
C ILE A 32 16.52 -1.61 0.39
N GLY A 33 16.07 -0.49 0.96
CA GLY A 33 16.55 -0.01 2.26
C GLY A 33 16.28 -1.01 3.39
N LEU A 34 15.05 -1.55 3.44
CA LEU A 34 14.66 -2.55 4.44
C LEU A 34 15.41 -3.87 4.25
N GLY A 35 15.58 -4.32 3.00
CA GLY A 35 16.35 -5.52 2.67
C GLY A 35 17.82 -5.40 3.06
N LEU A 36 18.46 -4.26 2.75
CA LEU A 36 19.83 -3.97 3.16
C LEU A 36 19.97 -3.98 4.70
N PHE A 37 19.02 -3.35 5.39
CA PHE A 37 19.02 -3.33 6.86
C PHE A 37 18.93 -4.73 7.46
N VAL A 38 17.99 -5.56 6.97
CA VAL A 38 17.86 -6.96 7.40
C VAL A 38 19.13 -7.76 7.10
N PHE A 39 19.73 -7.56 5.93
CA PHE A 39 20.99 -8.19 5.55
C PHE A 39 22.13 -7.82 6.51
N LEU A 40 22.27 -6.54 6.88
CA LEU A 40 23.31 -6.09 7.81
C LEU A 40 23.13 -6.69 9.21
N VAL A 41 21.90 -6.73 9.72
CA VAL A 41 21.60 -7.35 11.02
C VAL A 41 21.93 -8.84 10.98
N ALA A 42 21.53 -9.54 9.92
CA ALA A 42 21.85 -10.96 9.74
C ALA A 42 23.36 -11.20 9.60
N PHE A 43 24.07 -10.31 8.90
CA PHE A 43 25.52 -10.36 8.73
C PHE A 43 26.24 -10.24 10.07
N PHE A 44 25.86 -9.27 10.93
CA PHE A 44 26.47 -9.13 12.25
C PHE A 44 26.20 -10.33 13.15
N GLY A 45 25.00 -10.90 13.11
CA GLY A 45 24.70 -12.13 13.84
C GLY A 45 25.55 -13.31 13.36
N CYS A 46 25.54 -13.59 12.04
CA CYS A 46 26.24 -14.72 11.45
C CYS A 46 27.77 -14.60 11.58
N CYS A 47 28.35 -13.47 11.15
CA CYS A 47 29.79 -13.25 11.26
C CYS A 47 30.25 -13.16 12.72
N GLY A 48 29.42 -12.62 13.62
CA GLY A 48 29.73 -12.60 15.05
C GLY A 48 29.98 -14.00 15.62
N VAL A 49 29.17 -14.99 15.19
CA VAL A 49 29.35 -16.40 15.57
C VAL A 49 30.55 -17.03 14.86
N VAL A 50 30.69 -16.84 13.54
CA VAL A 50 31.77 -17.51 12.77
C VAL A 50 33.16 -16.99 13.11
N THR A 51 33.27 -15.71 13.47
CA THR A 51 34.55 -15.07 13.78
C THR A 51 34.86 -15.01 15.27
N ASP A 52 34.02 -15.63 16.12
CA ASP A 52 34.10 -15.54 17.59
C ASP A 52 34.37 -14.10 18.05
N SER A 53 33.59 -13.15 17.53
CA SER A 53 33.81 -11.72 17.77
C SER A 53 32.75 -11.15 18.70
N CYS A 54 33.13 -10.89 19.96
CA CYS A 54 32.27 -10.27 20.95
C CYS A 54 31.68 -8.94 20.46
N CYS A 55 32.45 -8.12 19.75
CA CYS A 55 31.99 -6.82 19.27
C CYS A 55 30.82 -6.96 18.28
N LEU A 56 30.92 -7.92 17.35
CA LEU A 56 29.87 -8.18 16.35
C LEU A 56 28.60 -8.76 17.01
N LEU A 57 28.75 -9.71 17.95
CA LEU A 57 27.64 -10.27 18.73
C LEU A 57 26.93 -9.23 19.59
N ILE A 58 27.69 -8.36 20.27
CA ILE A 58 27.12 -7.26 21.07
C ILE A 58 26.40 -6.26 20.16
N THR A 59 26.98 -5.91 19.01
CA THR A 59 26.34 -4.99 18.05
C THR A 59 25.01 -5.56 17.56
N TYR A 60 24.97 -6.85 17.19
CA TYR A 60 23.72 -7.55 16.86
C TYR A 60 22.70 -7.47 18.00
N ALA A 61 23.10 -7.81 19.22
CA ALA A 61 22.20 -7.79 20.39
C ALA A 61 21.63 -6.38 20.66
N VAL A 62 22.45 -5.35 20.56
CA VAL A 62 22.03 -3.94 20.73
C VAL A 62 21.04 -3.53 19.65
N VAL A 63 21.33 -3.79 18.37
CA VAL A 63 20.45 -3.41 17.25
C VAL A 63 19.10 -4.13 17.34
N VAL A 64 19.09 -5.44 17.61
CA VAL A 64 17.85 -6.22 17.76
C VAL A 64 17.06 -5.77 18.99
N SER A 65 17.73 -5.42 20.10
CA SER A 65 17.05 -4.86 21.28
C SER A 65 16.36 -3.53 20.97
N LEU A 66 16.98 -2.65 20.18
CA LEU A 66 16.36 -1.40 19.75
C LEU A 66 15.12 -1.65 18.87
N LEU A 67 15.16 -2.63 17.96
CA LEU A 67 14.00 -3.02 17.15
C LEU A 67 12.84 -3.50 18.02
N PHE A 68 13.12 -4.32 19.02
CA PHE A 68 12.12 -4.79 19.98
C PHE A 68 11.47 -3.63 20.74
N LEU A 69 12.26 -2.65 21.19
CA LEU A 69 11.73 -1.45 21.87
C LEU A 69 10.87 -0.59 20.94
N THR A 70 11.32 -0.31 19.72
CA THR A 70 10.52 0.43 18.72
C THR A 70 9.19 -0.24 18.47
N LYS A 71 9.18 -1.57 18.35
CA LYS A 71 7.98 -2.35 18.14
C LYS A 71 7.02 -2.32 19.32
N LEU A 72 7.53 -2.40 20.56
CA LEU A 72 6.69 -2.21 21.75
C LEU A 72 6.05 -0.83 21.78
N ILE A 73 6.78 0.22 21.41
CA ILE A 73 6.25 1.59 21.31
C ILE A 73 5.16 1.64 20.23
N CYS A 74 5.39 1.08 19.04
CA CYS A 74 4.39 1.05 17.97
C CYS A 74 3.10 0.33 18.40
N VAL A 75 3.21 -0.85 19.04
CA VAL A 75 2.06 -1.59 19.55
C VAL A 75 1.31 -0.78 20.61
N LEU A 76 2.03 -0.16 21.55
CA LEU A 76 1.43 0.67 22.60
C LEU A 76 0.68 1.87 22.02
N VAL A 77 1.29 2.60 21.09
CA VAL A 77 0.66 3.73 20.40
C VAL A 77 -0.59 3.27 19.65
N PHE A 78 -0.50 2.16 18.92
CA PHE A 78 -1.65 1.61 18.20
C PHE A 78 -2.80 1.24 19.15
N LEU A 79 -2.53 0.64 20.30
CA LEU A 79 -3.55 0.29 21.28
C LEU A 79 -4.19 1.50 21.98
N LEU A 80 -3.42 2.56 22.25
CA LEU A 80 -3.92 3.75 22.96
C LEU A 80 -4.59 4.79 22.04
N LEU A 81 -4.10 4.91 20.81
CA LEU A 81 -4.47 5.99 19.88
C LEU A 81 -5.06 5.48 18.57
N GLY A 82 -5.08 4.18 18.30
CA GLY A 82 -5.52 3.61 17.02
C GLY A 82 -6.93 4.06 16.61
N GLU A 83 -7.87 4.12 17.55
CA GLU A 83 -9.24 4.59 17.31
C GLU A 83 -9.34 6.07 16.96
N LYS A 84 -8.38 6.89 17.41
CA LYS A 84 -8.34 8.33 17.13
C LYS A 84 -7.52 8.67 15.88
N ILE A 85 -6.49 7.87 15.58
CA ILE A 85 -5.60 8.08 14.44
C ILE A 85 -6.30 7.68 13.14
N SER A 86 -7.15 6.64 13.15
CA SER A 86 -7.84 6.19 11.94
C SER A 86 -8.64 7.28 11.23
N PRO A 87 -9.57 8.05 11.87
CA PRO A 87 -10.30 9.10 11.18
C PRO A 87 -9.37 10.24 10.72
N LEU A 88 -8.41 10.66 11.55
CA LEU A 88 -7.47 11.74 11.19
C LEU A 88 -6.64 11.40 9.94
N VAL A 89 -6.22 10.15 9.79
CA VAL A 89 -5.50 9.69 8.61
C VAL A 89 -6.41 9.72 7.38
N PHE A 90 -7.64 9.20 7.50
CA PHE A 90 -8.57 9.18 6.37
C PHE A 90 -9.03 10.58 5.96
N ASP A 91 -9.13 11.53 6.89
CA ASP A 91 -9.43 12.93 6.58
C ASP A 91 -8.30 13.59 5.79
N ARG A 92 -7.04 13.30 6.14
CA ARG A 92 -5.87 13.75 5.34
C ARG A 92 -5.82 13.12 3.96
N VAL A 93 -6.24 11.86 3.86
CA VAL A 93 -6.38 11.18 2.57
C VAL A 93 -7.48 11.84 1.75
N GLN A 94 -8.63 12.19 2.34
CA GLN A 94 -9.71 12.91 1.67
C GLN A 94 -9.29 14.30 1.19
N GLU A 95 -8.56 15.05 2.01
CA GLU A 95 -8.00 16.36 1.63
C GLU A 95 -7.04 16.22 0.43
N SER A 96 -6.15 15.23 0.49
CA SER A 96 -5.24 14.92 -0.61
C SER A 96 -5.98 14.45 -1.87
N PHE A 97 -7.06 13.69 -1.68
CA PHE A 97 -7.92 13.20 -2.76
C PHE A 97 -8.60 14.35 -3.47
N SER A 98 -9.24 15.25 -2.72
CA SER A 98 -9.91 16.42 -3.29
C SER A 98 -8.98 17.30 -4.12
N ALA A 99 -7.76 17.52 -3.63
CA ALA A 99 -6.79 18.40 -4.27
C ALA A 99 -6.09 17.77 -5.50
N ASN A 100 -5.95 16.45 -5.58
CA ASN A 100 -5.07 15.79 -6.55
C ASN A 100 -5.77 14.79 -7.48
N TYR A 101 -7.01 14.38 -7.18
CA TYR A 101 -7.74 13.43 -8.01
C TYR A 101 -8.46 14.13 -9.16
N LYS A 102 -8.10 13.77 -10.39
CA LYS A 102 -8.76 14.22 -11.64
C LYS A 102 -9.26 13.07 -12.51
N GLY A 103 -9.15 11.83 -12.05
CA GLY A 103 -9.40 10.64 -12.87
C GLY A 103 -8.27 10.34 -13.85
N TYR A 104 -8.15 9.08 -14.24
CA TYR A 104 -7.14 8.61 -15.19
C TYR A 104 -7.74 7.63 -16.21
N LEU A 105 -8.50 6.66 -15.72
CA LEU A 105 -9.03 5.56 -16.51
C LEU A 105 -10.06 6.06 -17.53
N GLY A 106 -9.83 5.73 -18.81
CA GLY A 106 -10.73 6.08 -19.91
C GLY A 106 -10.63 7.54 -20.38
N LEU A 107 -9.79 8.38 -19.77
CA LEU A 107 -9.54 9.75 -20.22
C LEU A 107 -8.55 9.76 -21.39
N GLY A 108 -8.79 10.64 -22.37
CA GLY A 108 -7.93 10.79 -23.55
C GLY A 108 -6.61 11.54 -23.28
N ILE A 109 -6.48 12.18 -22.11
CA ILE A 109 -5.28 12.92 -21.69
C ILE A 109 -4.59 12.12 -20.59
N GLN A 110 -3.75 11.17 -21.00
CA GLN A 110 -2.86 10.44 -20.09
C GLN A 110 -1.52 11.19 -20.02
N ASP A 111 -1.45 12.13 -19.09
CA ASP A 111 -0.22 12.85 -18.80
C ASP A 111 0.58 12.12 -17.69
N ASP A 112 1.91 12.09 -17.78
CA ASP A 112 2.79 11.41 -16.81
C ASP A 112 2.70 12.02 -15.39
N SER A 113 2.05 13.18 -15.28
CA SER A 113 1.71 13.86 -14.01
C SER A 113 0.53 13.24 -13.25
N ALA A 114 -0.23 12.31 -13.86
CA ALA A 114 -1.47 11.76 -13.30
C ALA A 114 -1.30 10.59 -12.31
N SER A 115 -0.11 10.41 -11.73
CA SER A 115 0.19 9.25 -10.86
C SER A 115 -0.75 9.09 -9.67
N TYR A 116 -1.26 10.20 -9.11
CA TYR A 116 -2.24 10.15 -8.02
C TYR A 116 -3.57 9.57 -8.49
N SER A 117 -4.10 10.07 -9.61
CA SER A 117 -5.39 9.63 -10.15
C SER A 117 -5.34 8.18 -10.65
N GLN A 118 -4.22 7.78 -11.24
CA GLN A 118 -4.00 6.38 -11.62
C GLN A 118 -4.02 5.45 -10.41
N THR A 119 -3.30 5.81 -9.34
CA THR A 119 -3.28 5.00 -8.10
C THR A 119 -4.67 4.92 -7.47
N ALA A 120 -5.39 6.06 -7.41
CA ALA A 120 -6.74 6.10 -6.88
C ALA A 120 -7.72 5.24 -7.72
N ASP A 121 -7.62 5.29 -9.05
CA ASP A 121 -8.42 4.44 -9.94
C ASP A 121 -8.10 2.96 -9.74
N THR A 122 -6.82 2.58 -9.62
CA THR A 122 -6.41 1.21 -9.29
C THR A 122 -7.01 0.74 -7.97
N ILE A 123 -7.01 1.59 -6.93
CA ILE A 123 -7.58 1.26 -5.62
C ILE A 123 -9.10 1.06 -5.75
N MET A 124 -9.79 1.98 -6.41
CA MET A 124 -11.24 1.90 -6.63
C MET A 124 -11.65 0.62 -7.38
N LEU A 125 -10.89 0.26 -8.43
CA LEU A 125 -11.10 -0.96 -9.19
C LEU A 125 -10.86 -2.24 -8.37
N ASN A 126 -9.71 -2.34 -7.71
CA ASN A 126 -9.31 -3.57 -6.99
C ASN A 126 -10.16 -3.82 -5.74
N PHE A 127 -10.51 -2.76 -5.01
CA PHE A 127 -11.34 -2.87 -3.81
C PHE A 127 -12.84 -2.75 -4.09
N GLN A 128 -13.24 -2.57 -5.36
CA GLN A 128 -14.64 -2.48 -5.76
C GLN A 128 -15.39 -1.41 -4.92
N CYS A 129 -14.78 -0.24 -4.86
CA CYS A 129 -15.23 0.92 -4.10
C CYS A 129 -15.23 2.18 -4.98
N CYS A 130 -15.83 3.25 -4.49
CA CYS A 130 -15.86 4.54 -5.16
C CYS A 130 -15.74 5.66 -4.12
N GLY A 131 -14.78 6.56 -4.33
CA GLY A 131 -14.46 7.63 -3.38
C GLY A 131 -13.78 7.12 -2.11
N ILE A 132 -13.40 8.05 -1.22
CA ILE A 132 -12.78 7.73 0.06
C ILE A 132 -13.86 7.22 1.02
N TYR A 133 -14.89 8.02 1.26
CA TYR A 133 -16.04 7.71 2.11
C TYR A 133 -17.25 7.22 1.34
N GLY A 134 -17.33 7.50 0.03
CA GLY A 134 -18.37 6.96 -0.85
C GLY A 134 -18.46 7.68 -2.18
N ALA A 135 -19.37 7.23 -3.04
CA ALA A 135 -19.59 7.87 -4.33
C ALA A 135 -20.04 9.35 -4.21
N ASP A 136 -20.64 9.73 -3.08
CA ASP A 136 -21.02 11.11 -2.80
C ASP A 136 -19.81 12.06 -2.71
N ASP A 137 -18.59 11.56 -2.49
CA ASP A 137 -17.36 12.38 -2.51
C ASP A 137 -17.16 13.12 -3.85
N PHE A 138 -17.77 12.62 -4.93
CA PHE A 138 -17.72 13.23 -6.26
C PHE A 138 -18.87 14.18 -6.57
N ARG A 139 -19.86 14.31 -5.69
CA ARG A 139 -21.02 15.20 -5.92
C ARG A 139 -20.73 16.64 -5.56
N ASP A 140 -19.89 16.85 -4.55
CA ASP A 140 -19.51 18.17 -4.07
C ASP A 140 -18.12 18.57 -4.58
N VAL A 141 -17.99 19.84 -4.99
CA VAL A 141 -16.72 20.40 -5.48
C VAL A 141 -15.67 20.43 -4.37
N GLU A 142 -16.09 20.58 -3.11
CA GLU A 142 -15.17 20.64 -1.96
C GLU A 142 -14.45 19.32 -1.71
N THR A 143 -15.12 18.19 -1.93
CA THR A 143 -14.58 16.85 -1.69
C THR A 143 -13.84 16.28 -2.91
N SER A 144 -13.98 16.90 -4.08
CA SER A 144 -13.32 16.47 -5.31
C SER A 144 -13.06 17.65 -6.28
N THR A 145 -12.29 18.64 -5.80
CA THR A 145 -12.08 19.92 -6.51
C THR A 145 -11.46 19.72 -7.89
N LEU A 146 -10.39 18.93 -7.98
CA LEU A 146 -9.68 18.75 -9.26
C LEU A 146 -10.49 17.89 -10.25
N TRP A 147 -11.25 16.91 -9.75
CA TRP A 147 -12.18 16.09 -10.54
C TRP A 147 -13.24 16.96 -11.22
N HIS A 148 -13.86 17.86 -10.47
CA HIS A 148 -14.89 18.76 -11.00
C HIS A 148 -14.36 19.70 -12.08
N LYS A 149 -13.07 20.07 -11.98
CA LYS A 149 -12.41 21.01 -12.88
C LYS A 149 -11.91 20.34 -14.16
N GLU A 150 -11.36 19.12 -14.07
CA GLU A 150 -10.60 18.51 -15.17
C GLU A 150 -11.06 17.10 -15.55
N GLY A 151 -11.67 16.34 -14.64
CA GLY A 151 -11.92 14.91 -14.81
C GLY A 151 -13.22 14.50 -15.48
N ARG A 152 -14.20 15.42 -15.53
CA ARG A 152 -15.53 15.15 -16.10
C ARG A 152 -15.58 15.38 -17.62
N VAL A 153 -14.68 14.74 -18.37
CA VAL A 153 -14.60 14.84 -19.84
C VAL A 153 -14.23 13.48 -20.44
N TYR A 154 -15.16 12.85 -21.15
CA TYR A 154 -14.93 11.55 -21.81
C TYR A 154 -15.39 11.59 -23.27
N THR A 155 -14.67 10.88 -24.13
CA THR A 155 -15.07 10.66 -25.53
C THR A 155 -15.72 9.29 -25.65
N LEU A 156 -17.01 9.27 -25.98
CA LEU A 156 -17.80 8.05 -26.19
C LEU A 156 -17.40 7.35 -27.49
N THR A 157 -17.86 6.11 -27.62
CA THR A 157 -17.61 5.26 -28.79
C THR A 157 -18.22 5.77 -30.10
N ASP A 158 -19.21 6.67 -30.03
CA ASP A 158 -19.82 7.30 -31.22
C ASP A 158 -19.09 8.60 -31.66
N GLY A 159 -18.00 8.96 -30.97
CA GLY A 159 -17.25 10.19 -31.21
C GLY A 159 -17.82 11.44 -30.52
N GLN A 160 -18.89 11.33 -29.74
CA GLN A 160 -19.40 12.43 -28.93
C GLN A 160 -18.57 12.63 -27.66
N ASN A 161 -18.29 13.89 -27.34
CA ASN A 161 -17.68 14.26 -26.07
C ASN A 161 -18.79 14.53 -25.05
N ILE A 162 -18.79 13.76 -23.96
CA ILE A 162 -19.61 14.02 -22.78
C ILE A 162 -18.79 14.77 -21.75
N THR A 163 -19.38 15.82 -21.19
CA THR A 163 -18.72 16.68 -20.22
C THR A 163 -19.65 17.10 -19.10
N GLY A 164 -19.06 17.50 -17.97
CA GLY A 164 -19.79 18.09 -16.84
C GLY A 164 -20.78 17.11 -16.21
N ASP A 165 -22.00 17.56 -15.96
CA ASP A 165 -23.01 16.83 -15.18
C ASP A 165 -23.53 15.55 -15.85
N ALA A 166 -23.23 15.35 -17.14
CA ALA A 166 -23.46 14.07 -17.80
C ALA A 166 -22.57 12.95 -17.23
N VAL A 167 -21.46 13.30 -16.58
CA VAL A 167 -20.48 12.38 -15.98
C VAL A 167 -20.31 12.71 -14.50
N GLU A 168 -21.14 12.09 -13.66
CA GLU A 168 -21.11 12.32 -12.21
C GLU A 168 -19.94 11.58 -11.53
N LEU A 169 -19.63 10.37 -12.00
CA LEU A 169 -18.63 9.50 -11.38
C LEU A 169 -17.53 9.11 -12.35
N PRO A 170 -16.29 8.90 -11.86
CA PRO A 170 -15.21 8.37 -12.68
C PRO A 170 -15.51 6.96 -13.18
N VAL A 171 -14.93 6.60 -14.33
CA VAL A 171 -15.09 5.26 -14.90
C VAL A 171 -14.56 4.16 -13.97
N ALA A 172 -13.59 4.47 -13.11
CA ALA A 172 -13.09 3.55 -12.08
C ALA A 172 -14.18 3.12 -11.08
N CYS A 173 -15.24 3.92 -10.90
CA CYS A 173 -16.39 3.57 -10.06
C CYS A 173 -17.40 2.63 -10.76
N CYS A 174 -17.27 2.41 -12.06
CA CYS A 174 -18.14 1.50 -12.81
C CYS A 174 -17.92 0.05 -12.37
N GLN A 175 -18.98 -0.77 -12.40
CA GLN A 175 -18.81 -2.21 -12.24
C GLN A 175 -18.30 -2.86 -13.52
N PHE A 176 -17.29 -3.71 -13.37
CA PHE A 176 -16.67 -4.49 -14.44
C PHE A 176 -17.06 -5.97 -14.33
N LYS A 177 -17.10 -6.66 -15.48
CA LYS A 177 -17.18 -8.12 -15.58
C LYS A 177 -15.84 -8.75 -15.23
N ASN A 178 -14.76 -8.13 -15.71
CA ASN A 178 -13.37 -8.50 -15.44
C ASN A 178 -12.51 -7.21 -15.48
N ILE A 179 -11.50 -7.12 -14.61
CA ILE A 179 -10.52 -6.03 -14.54
C ILE A 179 -9.19 -6.33 -15.25
N ASP A 180 -9.11 -7.43 -16.02
CA ASP A 180 -7.94 -7.83 -16.83
C ASP A 180 -7.76 -6.95 -18.08
N PHE A 181 -7.47 -5.66 -17.87
CA PHE A 181 -7.16 -4.70 -18.93
C PHE A 181 -6.02 -3.78 -18.49
N PRO A 182 -5.21 -3.28 -19.43
CA PRO A 182 -4.14 -2.37 -19.09
C PRO A 182 -4.73 -1.04 -18.59
N ILE A 183 -4.12 -0.43 -17.58
CA ILE A 183 -4.69 0.75 -16.92
C ILE A 183 -4.73 2.01 -17.82
N ASN A 184 -3.89 2.04 -18.87
CA ASN A 184 -3.93 3.03 -19.94
C ASN A 184 -4.98 2.74 -21.02
N ALA A 185 -5.87 1.77 -20.80
CA ALA A 185 -6.91 1.44 -21.75
C ALA A 185 -7.76 2.68 -22.09
N THR A 186 -7.96 2.87 -23.39
CA THR A 186 -8.92 3.84 -23.90
C THR A 186 -10.34 3.46 -23.46
N PHE A 187 -11.23 4.45 -23.36
CA PHE A 187 -12.63 4.21 -23.00
C PHE A 187 -13.30 3.12 -23.86
N GLN A 188 -12.98 3.08 -25.16
CA GLN A 188 -13.50 2.08 -26.10
C GLN A 188 -13.06 0.65 -25.79
N GLN A 189 -11.81 0.45 -25.32
CA GLN A 189 -11.32 -0.87 -24.90
C GLN A 189 -11.99 -1.32 -23.60
N LEU A 190 -12.24 -0.36 -22.70
CA LEU A 190 -12.82 -0.58 -21.39
C LEU A 190 -14.32 -0.92 -21.46
N HIS A 191 -15.04 -0.35 -22.44
CA HIS A 191 -16.46 -0.57 -22.66
C HIS A 191 -16.87 -2.04 -22.77
N ARG A 192 -16.02 -2.90 -23.35
CA ARG A 192 -16.30 -4.34 -23.46
C ARG A 192 -16.27 -5.08 -22.13
N HIS A 193 -15.55 -4.54 -21.15
CA HIS A 193 -15.36 -5.13 -19.83
C HIS A 193 -16.37 -4.60 -18.80
N MET A 194 -17.04 -3.47 -19.08
CA MET A 194 -18.07 -2.93 -18.20
C MET A 194 -19.32 -3.82 -18.15
N LYS A 195 -19.96 -3.88 -16.98
CA LYS A 195 -21.28 -4.53 -16.84
C LYS A 195 -22.38 -3.72 -17.52
N SER A 196 -22.28 -2.39 -17.44
CA SER A 196 -23.24 -1.45 -17.99
C SER A 196 -22.56 -0.62 -19.10
N PRO A 197 -23.04 -0.68 -20.35
CA PRO A 197 -22.50 0.13 -21.43
C PRO A 197 -22.81 1.63 -21.27
N GLN A 198 -23.77 1.98 -20.41
CA GLN A 198 -24.12 3.38 -20.13
C GLN A 198 -23.17 4.06 -19.14
N CYS A 199 -22.26 3.35 -18.49
CA CYS A 199 -21.29 3.96 -17.57
C CYS A 199 -20.19 4.70 -18.35
N PRO A 200 -19.82 5.96 -18.01
CA PRO A 200 -20.12 6.71 -16.79
C PRO A 200 -21.27 7.73 -16.93
N VAL A 201 -22.15 7.58 -17.92
CA VAL A 201 -23.21 8.55 -18.23
C VAL A 201 -24.40 8.40 -17.28
N ASN A 202 -24.89 9.51 -16.74
CA ASN A 202 -26.12 9.52 -15.92
C ASN A 202 -27.39 9.33 -16.79
N PRO A 203 -28.36 8.45 -16.44
CA PRO A 203 -28.36 7.50 -15.32
C PRO A 203 -27.68 6.19 -15.70
N ALA A 204 -26.53 5.94 -15.08
CA ALA A 204 -25.85 4.67 -15.20
C ALA A 204 -26.26 3.76 -14.05
N ALA A 205 -26.78 2.59 -14.42
CA ALA A 205 -26.91 1.48 -13.49
C ALA A 205 -25.54 0.82 -13.26
N ASN A 206 -25.32 0.30 -12.04
CA ASN A 206 -24.15 -0.51 -11.67
C ASN A 206 -22.84 0.26 -11.41
N TYR A 207 -22.89 1.24 -10.50
CA TYR A 207 -21.69 1.76 -9.84
C TYR A 207 -21.35 1.00 -8.56
N TYR A 208 -20.10 1.10 -8.11
CA TYR A 208 -19.77 0.90 -6.71
C TYR A 208 -20.14 2.18 -5.95
N LEU A 209 -20.93 2.05 -4.87
CA LEU A 209 -21.34 3.20 -4.06
C LEU A 209 -20.66 3.23 -2.68
N ILE A 210 -20.05 2.12 -2.29
CA ILE A 210 -19.37 1.97 -1.01
C ILE A 210 -18.00 2.64 -1.10
N GLY A 211 -17.66 3.43 -0.08
CA GLY A 211 -16.35 4.10 0.03
C GLY A 211 -15.19 3.13 0.22
N CYS A 212 -14.02 3.53 -0.25
CA CYS A 212 -12.81 2.71 -0.14
C CYS A 212 -12.36 2.52 1.31
N VAL A 213 -12.59 3.51 2.20
CA VAL A 213 -12.28 3.36 3.63
C VAL A 213 -13.05 2.20 4.25
N ASP A 214 -14.34 2.07 3.93
CA ASP A 214 -15.18 0.98 4.44
C ASP A 214 -14.77 -0.37 3.85
N ARG A 215 -14.56 -0.45 2.52
CA ARG A 215 -14.11 -1.69 1.87
C ARG A 215 -12.76 -2.18 2.38
N ILE A 216 -11.79 -1.28 2.49
CA ILE A 216 -10.45 -1.60 3.00
C ILE A 216 -10.54 -2.01 4.47
N SER A 217 -11.26 -1.24 5.29
CA SER A 217 -11.43 -1.58 6.72
C SER A 217 -12.10 -2.94 6.91
N ASN A 218 -13.11 -3.26 6.12
CA ASN A 218 -13.76 -4.56 6.16
C ASN A 218 -12.83 -5.70 5.69
N THR A 219 -12.00 -5.43 4.67
CA THR A 219 -10.98 -6.39 4.21
C THR A 219 -9.93 -6.63 5.30
N LEU A 220 -9.48 -5.58 5.98
CA LEU A 220 -8.51 -5.66 7.08
C LEU A 220 -9.07 -6.43 8.30
N LYS A 221 -10.39 -6.39 8.55
CA LYS A 221 -11.01 -7.21 9.61
C LYS A 221 -10.73 -8.70 9.43
N HIS A 222 -10.73 -9.19 8.19
CA HIS A 222 -10.42 -10.59 7.89
C HIS A 222 -8.97 -10.97 8.26
N TYR A 223 -8.04 -10.01 8.18
CA TYR A 223 -6.62 -10.20 8.49
C TYR A 223 -6.20 -9.72 9.88
N THR A 224 -7.14 -9.23 10.69
CA THR A 224 -6.85 -8.63 12.00
C THR A 224 -6.13 -9.62 12.92
N VAL A 225 -6.46 -10.91 12.85
CA VAL A 225 -5.76 -11.96 13.62
C VAL A 225 -4.28 -12.04 13.22
N VAL A 226 -3.97 -12.00 11.93
CA VAL A 226 -2.59 -12.07 11.44
C VAL A 226 -1.80 -10.83 11.88
N ILE A 227 -2.41 -9.65 11.76
CA ILE A 227 -1.80 -8.37 12.16
C ILE A 227 -1.51 -8.35 13.68
N ALA A 228 -2.39 -8.95 14.49
CA ALA A 228 -2.19 -9.04 15.94
C ALA A 228 -1.12 -10.10 16.33
N VAL A 229 -1.10 -11.25 15.66
CA VAL A 229 -0.25 -12.39 16.04
C VAL A 229 1.19 -12.25 15.52
N ALA A 230 1.39 -11.75 14.30
CA ALA A 230 2.72 -11.68 13.68
C ALA A 230 3.75 -10.88 14.51
N PRO A 231 3.42 -9.70 15.08
CA PRO A 231 4.34 -8.97 15.95
C PRO A 231 4.74 -9.77 17.19
N VAL A 232 3.82 -10.55 17.78
CA VAL A 232 4.12 -11.37 18.97
C VAL A 232 5.14 -12.45 18.62
N ILE A 233 4.96 -13.14 17.50
CA ILE A 233 5.91 -14.17 17.04
C ILE A 233 7.29 -13.57 16.80
N ILE A 234 7.35 -12.44 16.08
CA ILE A 234 8.62 -11.76 15.82
C ILE A 234 9.28 -11.35 17.15
N ALA A 235 8.50 -10.94 18.15
CA ALA A 235 9.01 -10.46 19.43
C ALA A 235 9.66 -11.60 20.22
N VAL A 236 9.07 -12.79 20.18
CA VAL A 236 9.66 -13.99 20.77
C VAL A 236 10.98 -14.34 20.09
N VAL A 237 11.04 -14.27 18.75
CA VAL A 237 12.27 -14.55 17.99
C VAL A 237 13.37 -13.53 18.32
N GLU A 238 13.04 -12.25 18.41
CA GLU A 238 13.98 -11.18 18.79
C GLU A 238 14.57 -11.43 20.18
N VAL A 239 13.73 -11.75 21.17
CA VAL A 239 14.16 -12.03 22.55
C VAL A 239 15.10 -13.25 22.61
N ILE A 240 14.74 -14.34 21.92
CA ILE A 240 15.60 -15.52 21.84
C ILE A 240 16.94 -15.17 21.20
N GLY A 241 16.95 -14.41 20.10
CA GLY A 241 18.16 -13.98 19.41
C GLY A 241 19.09 -13.17 20.33
N VAL A 242 18.55 -12.24 21.10
CA VAL A 242 19.32 -11.43 22.06
C VAL A 242 19.91 -12.28 23.18
N ILE A 243 19.14 -13.23 23.74
CA ILE A 243 19.61 -14.14 24.80
C ILE A 243 20.78 -14.97 24.28
N LEU A 244 20.63 -15.59 23.09
CA LEU A 244 21.67 -16.42 22.49
C LEU A 244 22.93 -15.62 22.17
N ALA A 245 22.79 -14.44 21.56
CA ALA A 245 23.93 -13.59 21.24
C ALA A 245 24.67 -13.12 22.49
N SER A 246 23.95 -12.80 23.57
CA SER A 246 24.54 -12.38 24.85
C SER A 246 25.28 -13.52 25.54
N ALA A 247 24.71 -14.72 25.54
CA ALA A 247 25.36 -15.91 26.10
C ALA A 247 26.65 -16.26 25.35
N LEU A 248 26.60 -16.29 24.01
CA LEU A 248 27.77 -16.54 23.17
C LEU A 248 28.84 -15.45 23.35
N ALA A 249 28.46 -14.18 23.40
CA ALA A 249 29.41 -13.10 23.63
C ALA A 249 30.10 -13.21 25.00
N HIS A 250 29.39 -13.69 26.03
CA HIS A 250 29.97 -13.94 27.34
C HIS A 250 31.00 -15.08 27.30
N GLU A 251 30.65 -16.20 26.64
CA GLU A 251 31.57 -17.34 26.49
C GLU A 251 32.84 -16.95 25.73
N VAL A 252 32.70 -16.30 24.58
CA VAL A 252 33.84 -15.82 23.78
C VAL A 252 34.72 -14.86 24.59
N LYS A 253 34.12 -13.93 25.34
CA LYS A 253 34.88 -13.00 26.18
C LYS A 253 35.69 -13.74 27.24
N GLN A 254 35.08 -14.75 27.88
CA GLN A 254 35.75 -15.54 28.90
C GLN A 254 36.90 -16.38 28.32
N ASP A 255 36.72 -16.94 27.12
CA ASP A 255 37.77 -17.72 26.45
C ASP A 255 38.96 -16.84 26.03
N VAL A 256 38.71 -15.61 25.58
CA VAL A 256 39.77 -14.61 25.35
C VAL A 256 40.50 -14.27 26.66
N GLU A 257 39.78 -14.05 27.76
CA GLU A 257 40.41 -13.77 29.06
C GLU A 257 41.27 -14.95 29.57
N ARG A 258 40.84 -16.20 29.37
CA ARG A 258 41.63 -17.39 29.72
C ARG A 258 42.89 -17.59 28.87
N LEU A 259 42.94 -17.09 27.64
CA LEU A 259 44.12 -17.22 26.78
C LEU A 259 45.25 -16.24 27.17
N TYR A 260 44.92 -15.17 27.90
CA TYR A 260 45.88 -14.13 28.30
C TYR A 260 46.42 -14.28 29.73
N TYR A 261 45.86 -15.18 30.55
CA TYR A 261 46.25 -15.47 31.94
C TYR A 261 46.65 -16.93 32.11
#